data_AF-A0A820MWH8-F1
#
_entry.id   AF-A0A820MWH8-F1
#
_cell.length_a   1.000
_cell.length_b   1.000
_cell.length_c   1.000
_cell.angle_alpha   90.00
_cell.angle_beta   90.00
_cell.angle_gamma   90.00
#
_symmetry.space_group_name_H-M   'P 1'
#
loop_
_entity.id
_entity.type
_entity.pdbx_description
1 polymer ?
#
loop_
_entity_poly.entity_id
_entity_poly.type
_entity_poly.pdbx_seq_one_letter_code
_entity_poly.pdbx_strand_id
1 'polypeptide(L)'
;AAYRLQQKSPELKILVLEAKDRVGGRTLTVDLQTSLNENESETDRFDLGGQWVTDTQVNITALLQELQLHTYDQYHTGKSIAELHRRVRQYSLSLPYISLLSFLESIYNILQLDSLAANVPTWNPMMTRNADYLDQHTLAHLMKPWICN
;
A
#
# COMPACT_ATOMS: atom_id res chain seq x y z
N ALA A 1 -2.00 2.55 20.51
CA ALA A 1 -1.40 3.15 21.74
C ALA A 1 -2.27 2.89 22.96
N ALA A 2 -3.49 3.43 23.04
CA ALA A 2 -4.42 3.23 24.17
C ALA A 2 -4.56 1.77 24.61
N TYR A 3 -4.82 0.86 23.65
CA TYR A 3 -4.91 -0.58 23.88
C TYR A 3 -3.67 -1.16 24.60
N ARG A 4 -2.46 -0.81 24.15
CA ARG A 4 -1.19 -1.27 24.76
C ARG A 4 -0.96 -0.68 26.15
N LEU A 5 -1.32 0.59 26.37
CA LEU A 5 -1.23 1.22 27.69
C LEU A 5 -2.17 0.54 28.69
N GLN A 6 -3.40 0.23 28.28
CA GLN A 6 -4.38 -0.46 29.12
C GLN A 6 -3.92 -1.87 29.50
N GLN A 7 -3.32 -2.61 28.57
CA GLN A 7 -2.75 -3.93 28.85
C GLN A 7 -1.59 -3.88 29.84
N LYS A 8 -0.71 -2.88 29.70
CA LYS A 8 0.49 -2.75 30.54
C LYS A 8 0.18 -2.25 31.95
N SER A 9 -0.80 -1.38 32.09
CA SER A 9 -1.19 -0.74 33.36
C SER A 9 -2.71 -0.58 33.41
N PRO A 10 -3.44 -1.60 33.86
CA PRO A 10 -4.91 -1.59 33.90
C PRO A 10 -5.53 -0.46 34.74
N GLU A 11 -4.75 0.09 35.68
CA GLU A 11 -5.11 1.19 36.56
C GLU A 11 -5.10 2.57 35.87
N LEU A 12 -4.45 2.69 34.70
CA LEU A 12 -4.41 3.95 33.96
C LEU A 12 -5.81 4.30 33.46
N LYS A 13 -6.22 5.55 33.72
CA LYS A 13 -7.43 6.13 33.12
C LYS A 13 -7.05 6.71 31.76
N ILE A 14 -7.52 6.07 30.69
CA ILE A 14 -7.20 6.46 29.32
C ILE A 14 -8.43 7.12 28.68
N LEU A 15 -8.23 8.32 28.13
CA LEU A 15 -9.21 9.03 27.31
C LEU A 15 -8.69 9.09 25.88
N VAL A 16 -9.50 8.65 24.91
CA VAL A 16 -9.23 8.77 23.47
C VAL A 16 -10.17 9.83 22.91
N LEU A 17 -9.62 10.90 22.36
CA LEU A 17 -10.38 11.97 21.71
C LEU A 17 -10.31 11.76 20.20
N GLU A 18 -11.45 11.44 19.59
CA GLU A 18 -11.60 11.29 18.14
C GLU A 18 -12.40 12.47 17.59
N ALA A 19 -11.96 13.02 16.45
CA ALA A 19 -12.57 14.20 15.85
C ALA A 19 -13.81 13.84 15.02
N LYS A 20 -13.85 12.62 14.47
CA LYS A 20 -14.99 12.09 13.73
C LYS A 20 -15.99 11.42 14.67
N ASP A 21 -17.15 11.08 14.12
CA ASP A 21 -18.18 10.24 14.72
C ASP A 21 -17.81 8.74 14.73
N ARG A 22 -16.63 8.37 14.22
CA ARG A 22 -16.13 7.00 14.12
C ARG A 22 -14.63 6.92 14.35
N VAL A 23 -14.16 5.77 14.82
CA VAL A 23 -12.74 5.44 14.87
C VAL A 23 -12.20 4.97 13.50
N GLY A 24 -10.89 4.72 13.42
CA GLY A 24 -10.20 4.11 12.26
C GLY A 24 -9.42 5.10 11.39
N GLY A 25 -9.76 6.38 11.41
CA GLY A 25 -9.03 7.41 10.66
C GLY A 25 -9.05 7.13 9.13
N ARG A 26 -7.91 6.68 8.59
CA ARG A 26 -7.72 6.30 7.17
C ARG A 26 -8.22 4.89 6.83
N THR A 27 -8.66 4.11 7.81
CA THR A 27 -9.43 2.88 7.59
C THR A 27 -10.93 3.20 7.76
N LEU A 28 -11.75 2.60 6.91
CA LEU A 28 -13.20 2.76 6.90
C LEU A 28 -13.81 1.54 6.23
N THR A 29 -14.56 0.76 7.00
CA THR A 29 -15.42 -0.30 6.48
C THR A 29 -16.86 0.17 6.53
N VAL A 30 -17.59 0.02 5.43
CA VAL A 30 -19.03 0.36 5.35
C VAL A 30 -19.82 -0.86 4.93
N ASP A 31 -21.07 -0.88 5.33
CA ASP A 31 -22.05 -1.86 4.86
C ASP A 31 -22.63 -1.37 3.52
N LEU A 32 -22.54 -2.20 2.48
CA LEU A 32 -23.13 -1.93 1.16
C LEU A 32 -24.14 -3.00 0.82
N GLN A 33 -25.30 -2.58 0.30
CA GLN A 33 -26.25 -3.50 -0.31
C GLN A 33 -25.67 -4.00 -1.64
N THR A 34 -25.42 -5.30 -1.71
CA THR A 34 -24.97 -6.01 -2.90
C THR A 34 -26.13 -6.84 -3.45
N SER A 35 -26.19 -6.99 -4.77
CA SER A 35 -27.18 -7.88 -5.40
C SER A 35 -26.60 -9.29 -5.46
N LEU A 36 -27.31 -10.25 -4.86
CA LEU A 36 -27.01 -11.67 -5.02
C LEU A 36 -27.55 -12.18 -6.36
N ASN A 37 -28.75 -11.73 -6.72
CA ASN A 37 -29.43 -11.98 -7.99
C ASN A 37 -30.54 -10.91 -8.20
N GLU A 38 -31.31 -11.04 -9.28
CA GLU A 38 -32.33 -10.06 -9.69
C GLU A 38 -33.41 -9.73 -8.64
N ASN A 39 -33.64 -10.63 -7.66
CA ASN A 39 -34.70 -10.47 -6.65
C ASN A 39 -34.18 -10.52 -5.20
N GLU A 40 -32.87 -10.68 -4.98
CA GLU A 40 -32.27 -10.80 -3.65
C GLU A 40 -31.10 -9.83 -3.51
N SER A 41 -31.08 -9.11 -2.38
CA SER A 41 -29.97 -8.25 -1.97
C SER A 41 -29.43 -8.73 -0.63
N GLU A 42 -28.11 -8.69 -0.49
CA GLU A 42 -27.39 -8.95 0.76
C GLU A 42 -26.64 -7.69 1.18
N THR A 43 -26.28 -7.59 2.45
CA THR A 43 -25.39 -6.54 2.94
C THR A 43 -24.00 -7.11 3.11
N ASP A 44 -23.03 -6.56 2.38
CA ASP A 44 -21.64 -6.96 2.47
C ASP A 44 -20.77 -5.77 2.96
N ARG A 45 -19.58 -6.08 3.48
CA ARG A 45 -18.69 -5.11 4.11
C ARG A 45 -17.57 -4.70 3.16
N PHE A 46 -17.50 -3.42 2.84
CA PHE A 46 -16.52 -2.86 1.92
C PHE A 46 -15.59 -1.88 2.60
N ASP A 47 -14.29 -2.02 2.34
CA ASP A 47 -13.29 -1.06 2.78
C ASP A 47 -13.15 0.09 1.79
N LEU A 48 -13.43 1.31 2.26
CA LEU A 48 -13.24 2.58 1.55
C LEU A 48 -11.94 3.30 1.98
N GLY A 49 -11.06 2.60 2.69
CA GLY A 49 -9.79 3.11 3.20
C GLY A 49 -8.64 2.12 2.98
N GLY A 50 -7.63 2.16 3.84
CA GLY A 50 -6.56 1.15 3.83
C GLY A 50 -7.11 -0.24 4.18
N GLN A 51 -6.85 -1.23 3.32
CA GLN A 51 -7.41 -2.59 3.41
C GLN A 51 -6.36 -3.71 3.33
N TRP A 52 -5.23 -3.49 2.65
CA TRP A 52 -4.24 -4.54 2.40
C TRP A 52 -3.20 -4.62 3.52
N VAL A 53 -2.91 -5.86 3.91
CA VAL A 53 -1.77 -6.24 4.75
C VAL A 53 -0.93 -7.29 4.03
N THR A 54 0.34 -7.40 4.41
CA THR A 54 1.28 -8.41 3.87
C THR A 54 2.14 -8.99 4.99
N ASP A 55 2.78 -10.11 4.74
CA ASP A 55 3.59 -10.88 5.70
C ASP A 55 4.75 -10.07 6.31
N THR A 56 5.37 -9.18 5.53
CA THR A 56 6.43 -8.28 6.01
C THR A 56 5.94 -7.22 6.99
N GLN A 57 4.63 -6.98 7.10
CA GLN A 57 4.05 -5.99 8.02
C GLN A 57 3.78 -6.59 9.41
N VAL A 58 4.84 -7.02 10.08
CA VAL A 58 4.79 -7.83 11.32
C VAL A 58 3.89 -7.25 12.43
N ASN A 59 3.87 -5.94 12.62
CA ASN A 59 3.15 -5.30 13.72
C ASN A 59 1.63 -5.36 13.56
N ILE A 60 1.11 -5.13 12.35
CA ILE A 60 -0.33 -5.18 12.11
C ILE A 60 -0.80 -6.64 12.09
N THR A 61 -0.03 -7.54 11.49
CA THR A 61 -0.35 -8.98 11.45
C THR A 61 -0.44 -9.58 12.85
N ALA A 62 0.50 -9.26 13.75
CA ALA A 62 0.44 -9.69 15.14
C ALA A 62 -0.79 -9.11 15.89
N LEU A 63 -1.14 -7.85 15.63
CA LEU A 63 -2.32 -7.22 16.24
C LEU A 63 -3.63 -7.86 15.75
N LEU A 64 -3.73 -8.20 14.46
CA LEU A 64 -4.90 -8.89 13.91
C LEU A 64 -5.09 -10.26 14.61
N GLN A 65 -4.01 -11.03 14.77
CA GLN A 65 -4.06 -12.32 15.47
C GLN A 65 -4.50 -12.17 16.94
N GLU A 66 -3.96 -11.18 17.64
CA GLU A 66 -4.32 -10.90 19.03
C GLU A 66 -5.81 -10.52 19.18
N LEU A 67 -6.34 -9.78 18.22
CA LEU A 67 -7.77 -9.41 18.15
C LEU A 67 -8.65 -10.50 17.52
N GLN A 68 -8.08 -11.66 17.17
CA GLN A 68 -8.78 -12.77 16.52
C GLN A 68 -9.48 -12.37 15.21
N LEU A 69 -8.84 -11.47 14.46
CA LEU A 69 -9.27 -11.06 13.13
C LEU A 69 -8.58 -11.91 12.06
N HIS A 70 -9.32 -12.29 11.04
CA HIS A 70 -8.84 -13.13 9.96
C HIS A 70 -8.52 -12.30 8.72
N THR A 71 -7.48 -12.72 7.99
CA THR A 71 -7.16 -12.22 6.65
C THR A 71 -7.53 -13.29 5.62
N TYR A 72 -7.71 -12.86 4.38
CA TYR A 72 -7.88 -13.75 3.24
C TYR A 72 -7.01 -13.25 2.09
N ASP A 73 -6.63 -14.14 1.18
CA ASP A 73 -5.81 -13.79 0.03
C ASP A 73 -6.60 -12.94 -0.96
N GLN A 74 -6.00 -11.86 -1.44
CA GLN A 74 -6.59 -11.09 -2.53
C GLN A 74 -6.72 -11.98 -3.76
N TYR A 75 -7.92 -12.05 -4.33
CA TYR A 75 -8.14 -12.75 -5.59
C TYR A 75 -7.32 -12.11 -6.71
N HIS A 76 -6.34 -12.85 -7.24
CA HIS A 76 -5.46 -12.40 -8.31
C HIS A 76 -5.23 -13.49 -9.38
N THR A 77 -6.05 -14.54 -9.39
CA THR A 77 -5.96 -15.63 -10.36
C THR A 77 -6.38 -15.15 -11.75
N GLY A 78 -5.59 -15.49 -12.77
CA GLY A 78 -5.91 -15.21 -14.16
C GLY A 78 -4.85 -14.35 -14.85
N LYS A 79 -5.28 -13.56 -15.84
CA LYS A 79 -4.40 -12.63 -16.56
C LYS A 79 -4.59 -11.23 -16.02
N SER A 80 -3.49 -10.52 -15.80
CA SER A 80 -3.51 -9.08 -15.55
C SER A 80 -3.80 -8.32 -16.84
N ILE A 81 -4.34 -7.12 -16.73
CA ILE A 81 -4.69 -6.26 -17.86
C ILE A 81 -3.93 -4.94 -17.72
N ALA A 82 -3.27 -4.51 -18.80
CA ALA A 82 -2.68 -3.19 -18.89
C ALA A 82 -3.27 -2.45 -20.10
N GLU A 83 -3.67 -1.20 -19.88
CA GLU A 83 -4.03 -0.27 -20.94
C GLU A 83 -2.90 0.74 -21.13
N LEU A 84 -2.26 0.71 -22.31
CA LEU A 84 -1.19 1.64 -22.66
C LEU A 84 -1.46 2.22 -24.04
N HIS A 85 -1.41 3.55 -24.18
CA HIS A 85 -1.76 4.24 -25.43
C HIS A 85 -3.13 3.81 -26.00
N ARG A 86 -4.14 3.65 -25.13
CA ARG A 86 -5.49 3.15 -25.46
C ARG A 86 -5.52 1.73 -26.05
N ARG A 87 -4.45 0.95 -25.85
CA ARG A 87 -4.39 -0.47 -26.24
C ARG A 87 -4.42 -1.32 -24.99
N VAL A 88 -5.41 -2.20 -24.91
CA VAL A 88 -5.58 -3.15 -23.83
C VAL A 88 -4.83 -4.44 -24.17
N ARG A 89 -3.96 -4.88 -23.27
CA ARG A 89 -3.24 -6.16 -23.39
C ARG A 89 -3.38 -6.96 -22.11
N GLN A 90 -3.66 -8.25 -22.28
CA GLN A 90 -3.63 -9.22 -21.19
C GLN A 90 -2.23 -9.80 -21.07
N TYR A 91 -1.75 -10.05 -19.86
CA TYR A 91 -0.45 -10.65 -19.58
C TYR A 91 -0.51 -11.54 -18.33
N SER A 92 0.30 -12.59 -18.31
CA SER A 92 0.37 -13.55 -17.19
C SER A 92 1.63 -13.40 -16.34
N LEU A 93 2.57 -12.55 -16.77
CA LEU A 93 3.83 -12.28 -16.07
C LEU A 93 3.67 -11.08 -15.13
N SER A 94 4.70 -10.75 -14.36
CA SER A 94 4.72 -9.59 -13.46
C SER A 94 4.69 -8.24 -14.20
N LEU A 95 5.06 -8.21 -15.48
CA LEU A 95 5.15 -6.98 -16.27
C LEU A 95 4.30 -7.04 -17.55
N PRO A 96 3.70 -5.91 -17.95
CA PRO A 96 2.91 -5.84 -19.17
C PRO A 96 3.80 -6.02 -20.42
N TYR A 97 3.18 -6.42 -21.53
CA TYR A 97 3.88 -6.57 -22.82
C TYR A 97 4.30 -5.21 -23.39
N ILE A 98 5.52 -4.80 -23.05
CA ILE A 98 6.25 -3.63 -23.57
C ILE A 98 7.37 -4.08 -24.52
N SER A 99 7.96 -3.13 -25.26
CA SER A 99 9.12 -3.43 -26.12
C SER A 99 10.32 -3.88 -25.27
N LEU A 100 11.25 -4.67 -25.84
CA LEU A 100 12.45 -5.09 -25.11
C LEU A 100 13.27 -3.91 -24.58
N LEU A 101 13.37 -2.83 -25.37
CA LEU A 101 14.07 -1.61 -24.96
C LEU A 101 13.37 -0.95 -23.76
N SER A 102 12.05 -0.79 -23.83
CA SER A 102 11.25 -0.23 -22.72
C SER A 102 11.31 -1.10 -21.45
N PHE A 103 11.41 -2.43 -21.63
CA PHE A 103 11.59 -3.36 -20.51
C PHE A 103 12.94 -3.16 -19.83
N LEU A 104 14.03 -3.15 -20.60
CA LEU A 104 15.38 -2.93 -20.06
C LEU A 104 15.49 -1.56 -19.39
N GLU A 105 14.89 -0.54 -19.98
CA GLU A 105 14.79 0.80 -19.38
C GLU A 105 14.02 0.79 -18.06
N SER A 106 12.89 0.10 -17.99
CA SER A 106 12.10 -0.03 -16.75
C SER A 106 12.92 -0.71 -15.64
N ILE A 107 13.61 -1.80 -15.98
CA ILE A 107 14.49 -2.50 -15.03
C ILE A 107 15.64 -1.59 -14.59
N TYR A 108 16.28 -0.86 -15.50
CA TYR A 108 17.33 0.10 -15.16
C TYR A 108 16.82 1.16 -14.18
N ASN A 109 15.65 1.76 -14.45
CA ASN A 109 15.02 2.76 -13.58
C ASN A 109 14.72 2.21 -12.18
N ILE A 110 14.15 1.01 -12.09
CA ILE A 110 13.87 0.34 -10.81
C ILE A 110 15.17 0.14 -10.02
N LEU A 111 16.22 -0.39 -10.65
CA LEU A 111 17.51 -0.62 -10.00
C LEU A 111 18.17 0.69 -9.51
N GLN A 112 18.04 1.79 -10.27
CA GLN A 112 18.54 3.10 -9.82
C GLN A 112 17.75 3.61 -8.60
N LEU A 113 16.41 3.52 -8.63
CA LEU A 113 15.58 3.93 -7.50
C LEU A 113 15.85 3.09 -6.25
N ASP A 114 15.95 1.77 -6.40
CA ASP A 114 16.26 0.86 -5.31
C ASP A 114 17.65 1.15 -4.72
N SER A 115 18.64 1.44 -5.57
CA SER A 115 19.98 1.81 -5.13
C SER A 115 19.97 3.12 -4.33
N LEU A 116 19.21 4.13 -4.77
CA LEU A 116 19.04 5.36 -3.99
C LEU A 116 18.34 5.09 -2.66
N ALA A 117 17.22 4.37 -2.68
CA ALA A 117 16.43 4.07 -1.49
C ALA A 117 17.22 3.24 -0.46
N ALA A 118 18.07 2.30 -0.91
CA ALA A 118 18.91 1.48 -0.04
C ALA A 118 19.92 2.30 0.79
N ASN A 119 20.26 3.52 0.35
CA ASN A 119 21.16 4.42 1.08
C ASN A 119 20.43 5.36 2.04
N VAL A 120 19.09 5.33 2.09
CA VAL A 120 18.28 6.18 2.96
C VAL A 120 17.98 5.43 4.27
N PRO A 121 18.50 5.90 5.43
CA PRO A 121 18.18 5.27 6.71
C PRO A 121 16.72 5.53 7.07
N THR A 122 15.95 4.44 7.24
CA THR A 122 14.49 4.47 7.47
C THR A 122 14.07 5.20 8.74
N TRP A 123 14.95 5.26 9.75
CA TRP A 123 14.69 5.92 11.02
C TRP A 123 15.01 7.42 11.01
N ASN A 124 15.84 7.89 10.08
CA ASN A 124 16.19 9.30 9.94
C ASN A 124 16.68 9.63 8.53
N PRO A 125 15.77 9.85 7.56
CA PRO A 125 16.13 10.06 6.16
C PRO A 125 17.01 11.31 5.94
N MET A 126 17.02 12.27 6.86
CA MET A 126 17.86 13.47 6.77
C MET A 126 19.36 13.19 6.91
N MET A 127 19.75 12.02 7.43
CA MET A 127 21.16 11.63 7.49
C MET A 127 21.67 10.99 6.19
N THR A 128 20.81 10.82 5.18
CA THR A 128 21.24 10.32 3.88
C THR A 128 22.35 11.22 3.34
N ARG A 129 23.37 10.62 2.72
CA ARG A 129 24.38 11.40 2.00
C ARG A 129 23.69 12.25 0.93
N ASN A 130 23.97 13.55 0.92
CA ASN A 130 23.31 14.52 0.03
C ASN A 130 21.79 14.64 0.24
N ALA A 131 21.28 14.45 1.47
CA ALA A 131 19.85 14.60 1.79
C ALA A 131 19.26 15.92 1.26
N ASP A 132 19.96 17.05 1.43
CA ASP A 132 19.52 18.36 0.92
C ASP A 132 19.30 18.37 -0.60
N TYR A 133 20.19 17.71 -1.36
CA TYR A 133 20.04 17.60 -2.80
C TYR A 133 18.84 16.73 -3.16
N LEU A 134 18.66 15.59 -2.48
CA LEU A 134 17.54 14.69 -2.75
C LEU A 134 16.19 15.33 -2.42
N ASP A 135 16.09 16.08 -1.32
CA ASP A 135 14.86 16.71 -0.85
C ASP A 135 14.47 17.97 -1.66
N GLN A 136 15.47 18.65 -2.26
CA GLN A 136 15.21 19.80 -3.15
C GLN A 136 14.66 19.41 -4.52
N HIS A 137 14.78 18.14 -4.92
CA HIS A 137 14.38 17.69 -6.24
C HIS A 137 13.14 16.80 -6.16
N THR A 138 12.22 17.02 -7.10
CA THR A 138 11.09 16.10 -7.27
C THR A 138 11.57 14.76 -7.84
N LEU A 139 10.82 13.68 -7.59
CA LEU A 139 11.09 12.38 -8.19
C LEU A 139 11.21 12.45 -9.72
N ALA A 140 10.33 13.22 -10.37
CA ALA A 140 10.36 13.42 -11.81
C ALA A 140 11.67 14.07 -12.30
N HIS A 141 12.23 15.02 -11.54
CA HIS A 141 13.53 15.59 -11.87
C HIS A 141 14.65 14.55 -11.76
N LEU A 142 14.67 13.78 -10.67
CA LEU A 142 15.70 12.77 -10.42
C LEU A 142 15.68 11.65 -11.48
N MET A 143 14.50 11.27 -11.97
CA MET A 143 14.35 10.22 -12.98
C MET A 143 14.65 10.67 -14.41
N LYS A 144 14.66 11.98 -14.69
CA LYS A 144 14.84 12.52 -16.05
C LYS A 144 16.07 11.96 -16.80
N PRO A 145 17.25 11.76 -16.17
CA PRO A 145 18.42 11.22 -16.86
C PRO A 145 18.32 9.72 -17.18
N TRP A 146 17.38 8.99 -16.57
CA TRP A 146 17.25 7.54 -16.72
C TRP A 146 16.18 7.13 -17.73
N ILE A 147 15.42 8.09 -18.25
CA ILE A 147 14.40 7.88 -19.26
C ILE A 147 15.01 8.27 -20.62
N CYS A 148 15.11 7.31 -21.52
CA CYS A 148 15.52 7.50 -22.90
C CYS A 148 14.36 8.19 -23.65
N ASN A 149 14.60 9.39 -24.19
CA ASN A 149 13.68 10.04 -25.12
C ASN A 149 13.74 9.39 -26.51
#